data_AF-A0A849QG73-F1
#
_entry.id   AF-A0A849QG73-F1
#
_cell.length_a   1.000
_cell.length_b   1.000
_cell.length_c   1.000
_cell.angle_alpha   90.00
_cell.angle_beta   90.00
_cell.angle_gamma   90.00
#
_symmetry.space_group_name_H-M   'P 1'
#
loop_
_entity.id
_entity.type
_entity.pdbx_description
1 polymer ?
#
loop_
_entity_poly.entity_id
_entity_poly.type
_entity_poly.pdbx_seq_one_letter_code
_entity_poly.pdbx_strand_id
1 'polypeptide(L)'
;MSQETEHYCSHCAAEAARAGDTDFRVKYTLAILSAVAFAGGFALQWSNFDAIWVYSAFIVSIVSAGRWVIPRGLRGAAKIHLDINFLMTVAAFGALLIGAPEEGAAVMLLFYLAELLEEKAGSRVRKDIQSLLELSPQTVTIKVDGAEACIHVEDVKVDDIICVKPGERIGLDGEVVKGNSTVNQATITGESLPVVKSITDDVYAGTINQEGFLEIRVTKTSENTMLAQIVKLVEEARGKRSPTEAFVSRFSHVYTPAVVILSFALVIGSFLFGLSPQDSIYRGLTLLVISCPCAFAISIPVSMVSSIAGSARNGVLIKGSKYVESMSDVYAVAFDKTGTLTEGRLAVDHVCVHNGATKKEVLTIATALERMSEHPIAKALLEVSEQQGLHIPD
;
A
#
# COMPACT_ATOMS: atom_id res chain seq x y z
N MET A 1 -42.29 -15.33 7.53
CA MET A 1 -41.60 -16.11 6.49
C MET A 1 -41.01 -15.10 5.53
N SER A 2 -39.76 -14.71 5.82
CA SER A 2 -38.53 -15.15 5.12
C SER A 2 -38.19 -14.10 4.06
N GLN A 3 -37.36 -13.13 4.44
CA GLN A 3 -35.93 -13.09 4.07
C GLN A 3 -35.77 -12.85 2.56
N GLU A 4 -35.64 -11.59 2.18
CA GLU A 4 -34.86 -11.20 1.00
C GLU A 4 -33.84 -10.15 1.45
N THR A 5 -32.72 -10.67 1.94
CA THR A 5 -31.44 -9.96 2.01
C THR A 5 -30.95 -9.76 0.58
N GLU A 6 -30.95 -8.52 0.09
CA GLU A 6 -30.32 -8.21 -1.18
C GLU A 6 -28.80 -8.39 -1.10
N HIS A 7 -28.33 -9.25 -1.99
CA HIS A 7 -26.97 -9.71 -2.15
C HIS A 7 -26.01 -8.57 -2.49
N TYR A 8 -25.06 -8.31 -1.58
CA TYR A 8 -23.78 -7.70 -1.92
C TYR A 8 -23.12 -8.51 -3.04
N CYS A 9 -22.81 -7.87 -4.18
CA CYS A 9 -22.09 -8.51 -5.28
C CYS A 9 -20.64 -8.80 -4.88
N SER A 10 -20.44 -9.98 -4.28
CA SER A 10 -19.13 -10.59 -4.00
C SER A 10 -18.29 -10.83 -5.28
N HIS A 11 -18.90 -10.69 -6.46
CA HIS A 11 -18.29 -11.01 -7.74
C HIS A 11 -17.23 -9.97 -8.16
N CYS A 12 -17.47 -8.67 -7.95
CA CYS A 12 -16.53 -7.62 -8.38
C CYS A 12 -15.28 -7.53 -7.48
N ALA A 13 -15.44 -7.70 -6.17
CA ALA A 13 -14.31 -7.80 -5.24
C ALA A 13 -13.51 -9.10 -5.45
N ALA A 14 -14.19 -10.21 -5.77
CA ALA A 14 -13.55 -11.46 -6.15
C ALA A 14 -12.83 -11.36 -7.50
N GLU A 15 -13.33 -10.60 -8.47
CA GLU A 15 -12.66 -10.39 -9.76
C GLU A 15 -11.39 -9.55 -9.64
N ALA A 16 -11.41 -8.47 -8.87
CA ALA A 16 -10.20 -7.67 -8.60
C ALA A 16 -9.14 -8.49 -7.83
N ALA A 17 -9.56 -9.31 -6.86
CA ALA A 17 -8.67 -10.22 -6.14
C ALA A 17 -8.16 -11.38 -7.01
N ARG A 18 -8.99 -11.95 -7.90
CA ARG A 18 -8.61 -12.99 -8.86
C ARG A 18 -7.64 -12.44 -9.91
N ALA A 19 -7.85 -11.21 -10.40
CA ALA A 19 -6.98 -10.56 -11.37
C ALA A 19 -5.55 -10.36 -10.81
N GLY A 20 -5.44 -9.93 -9.55
CA GLY A 20 -4.17 -9.82 -8.84
C GLY A 20 -3.46 -11.17 -8.62
N ASP A 21 -4.20 -12.23 -8.27
CA ASP A 21 -3.62 -13.58 -8.09
C ASP A 21 -3.20 -14.21 -9.43
N THR A 22 -3.93 -13.96 -10.53
CA THR A 22 -3.56 -14.46 -11.86
C THR A 22 -2.27 -13.85 -12.40
N ASP A 23 -2.04 -12.54 -12.24
CA ASP A 23 -0.81 -11.90 -12.71
C ASP A 23 0.41 -12.40 -11.93
N PHE A 24 0.25 -12.63 -10.62
CA PHE A 24 1.30 -13.17 -9.77
C PHE A 24 1.64 -14.62 -10.13
N ARG A 25 0.65 -15.48 -10.38
CA ARG A 25 0.88 -16.87 -10.81
C ARG A 25 1.62 -16.94 -12.15
N VAL A 26 1.25 -16.12 -13.12
CA VAL A 26 1.92 -16.06 -14.44
C VAL A 26 3.39 -15.64 -14.30
N LYS A 27 3.67 -14.69 -13.40
CA LYS A 27 5.06 -14.27 -13.12
C LYS A 27 5.89 -15.40 -12.52
N TYR A 28 5.34 -16.11 -11.54
CA TYR A 28 6.04 -17.25 -10.92
C TYR A 28 6.29 -18.40 -11.88
N THR A 29 5.31 -18.75 -12.72
CA THR A 29 5.49 -19.83 -13.70
C THR A 29 6.56 -19.48 -14.73
N LEU A 30 6.62 -18.21 -15.17
CA LEU A 30 7.68 -17.75 -16.07
C LEU A 30 9.06 -17.74 -15.40
N ALA A 31 9.15 -17.46 -14.09
CA ALA A 31 10.42 -17.55 -13.35
C ALA A 31 10.92 -18.98 -13.26
N ILE A 32 10.03 -19.92 -12.92
CA ILE A 32 10.34 -21.35 -12.85
C ILE A 32 10.75 -21.86 -14.23
N LEU A 33 10.00 -21.52 -15.28
CA LEU A 33 10.34 -21.88 -16.65
C LEU A 33 11.73 -21.38 -17.04
N SER A 34 12.03 -20.12 -16.75
CA SER A 34 13.34 -19.52 -17.06
C SER A 34 14.49 -20.20 -16.29
N ALA A 35 14.29 -20.49 -15.00
CA ALA A 35 15.28 -21.16 -14.17
C ALA A 35 15.52 -22.62 -14.60
N VAL A 36 14.46 -23.36 -14.95
CA VAL A 36 14.56 -24.72 -15.48
C VAL A 36 15.25 -24.73 -16.84
N ALA A 37 14.91 -23.81 -17.72
CA ALA A 37 15.56 -23.68 -19.03
C ALA A 37 17.04 -23.30 -18.90
N PHE A 38 17.39 -22.42 -17.96
CA PHE A 38 18.78 -22.06 -17.65
C PHE A 38 19.58 -23.26 -17.14
N ALA A 39 19.05 -23.98 -16.13
CA ALA A 39 19.69 -25.17 -15.59
C ALA A 39 19.81 -26.28 -16.64
N GLY A 40 18.79 -26.46 -17.47
CA GLY A 40 18.80 -27.39 -18.60
C GLY A 40 19.85 -27.04 -19.65
N GLY A 41 19.97 -25.76 -20.02
CA GLY A 41 21.02 -25.28 -20.94
C GLY A 41 22.41 -25.55 -20.41
N PHE A 42 22.65 -25.28 -19.12
CA PHE A 42 23.94 -25.56 -18.47
C PHE A 42 24.25 -27.06 -18.42
N ALA A 43 23.26 -27.91 -18.13
CA ALA A 43 23.42 -29.35 -18.11
C ALA A 43 23.71 -29.93 -19.51
N LEU A 44 23.05 -29.41 -20.55
CA LEU A 44 23.31 -29.79 -21.95
C LEU A 44 24.72 -29.37 -22.38
N GLN A 45 25.15 -28.16 -22.01
CA GLN A 45 26.50 -27.65 -22.28
C GLN A 45 27.56 -28.52 -21.59
N TRP A 46 27.35 -28.85 -20.31
CA TRP A 46 28.23 -29.75 -19.55
C TRP A 46 28.33 -31.14 -20.17
N SER A 47 27.23 -31.64 -20.73
CA SER A 47 27.16 -32.96 -21.37
C SER A 47 27.70 -32.96 -22.81
N ASN A 48 28.21 -31.83 -23.31
CA ASN A 48 28.63 -31.63 -24.70
C ASN A 48 27.55 -32.02 -25.73
N PHE A 49 26.28 -31.71 -25.44
CA PHE A 49 25.18 -31.88 -26.40
C PHE A 49 25.29 -30.88 -27.57
N ASP A 50 24.56 -31.13 -28.65
CA ASP A 50 24.57 -30.25 -29.83
C ASP A 50 24.26 -28.79 -29.47
N ALA A 51 25.03 -27.87 -30.07
CA ALA A 51 24.93 -26.44 -29.82
C ALA A 51 23.50 -25.90 -30.05
N ILE A 52 22.73 -26.48 -30.97
CA ILE A 52 21.34 -26.07 -31.23
C ILE A 52 20.47 -26.23 -29.98
N TRP A 53 20.59 -27.35 -29.27
CA TRP A 53 19.80 -27.61 -28.07
C TRP A 53 20.24 -26.71 -26.92
N VAL A 54 21.55 -26.52 -26.75
CA VAL A 54 22.12 -25.62 -25.74
C VAL A 54 21.61 -24.18 -25.94
N TYR A 55 21.74 -23.64 -27.16
CA TYR A 55 21.28 -22.28 -27.47
C TYR A 55 19.76 -22.15 -27.34
N SER A 56 18.99 -23.16 -27.76
CA SER A 56 17.53 -23.13 -27.63
C SER A 56 17.09 -23.03 -26.16
N ALA A 57 17.74 -23.76 -25.25
CA ALA A 57 17.45 -23.72 -23.83
C ALA A 57 17.74 -22.34 -23.23
N PHE A 58 18.89 -21.73 -23.55
CA PHE A 58 19.22 -20.39 -23.09
C PHE A 58 18.32 -19.30 -23.69
N ILE A 59 17.92 -19.41 -24.97
CA ILE A 59 16.96 -18.49 -25.59
C ILE A 59 15.60 -18.58 -24.89
N VAL A 60 15.12 -19.78 -24.57
CA VAL A 60 13.88 -19.97 -23.80
C VAL A 60 14.00 -19.30 -22.42
N SER A 61 15.15 -19.44 -21.75
CA SER A 61 15.41 -18.76 -20.48
C SER A 61 15.36 -17.24 -20.60
N ILE A 62 16.04 -16.66 -21.59
CA ILE A 62 16.08 -15.22 -21.86
C ILE A 62 14.68 -14.68 -22.18
N VAL A 63 13.93 -15.33 -23.06
CA VAL A 63 12.61 -14.84 -23.50
C VAL A 63 11.56 -14.96 -22.39
N SER A 64 11.61 -16.01 -21.57
CA SER A 64 10.69 -16.19 -20.45
C SER A 64 10.92 -15.18 -19.32
N ALA A 65 12.17 -15.00 -18.87
CA ALA A 65 12.52 -13.96 -17.89
C ALA A 65 12.36 -12.54 -18.45
N GLY A 66 12.74 -12.35 -19.72
CA GLY A 66 12.69 -11.07 -20.41
C GLY A 66 11.29 -10.67 -20.91
N ARG A 67 10.24 -11.43 -20.61
CA ARG A 67 8.89 -11.22 -21.17
C ARG A 67 8.36 -9.80 -20.94
N TRP A 68 8.72 -9.16 -19.84
CA TRP A 68 8.38 -7.76 -19.52
C TRP A 68 9.55 -6.79 -19.71
N VAL A 69 10.78 -7.25 -19.50
CA VAL A 69 12.01 -6.44 -19.64
C VAL A 69 12.24 -6.06 -21.10
N ILE A 70 12.19 -7.02 -22.03
CA ILE A 70 12.48 -6.81 -23.45
C ILE A 70 11.52 -5.78 -24.07
N PRO A 71 10.18 -5.88 -23.92
CA PRO A 71 9.28 -4.87 -24.47
C PRO A 71 9.42 -3.50 -23.81
N ARG A 72 9.85 -3.42 -22.54
CA ARG A 72 10.16 -2.14 -21.88
C ARG A 72 11.42 -1.52 -22.48
N GLY A 73 12.49 -2.30 -22.62
CA GLY A 73 13.75 -1.87 -23.22
C GLY A 73 13.58 -1.40 -24.67
N LEU A 74 12.82 -2.15 -25.49
CA LEU A 74 12.54 -1.77 -26.88
C LEU A 74 11.72 -0.47 -26.99
N ARG A 75 10.69 -0.30 -26.14
CA ARG A 75 9.91 0.95 -26.08
C ARG A 75 10.74 2.13 -25.56
N GLY A 76 11.66 1.88 -24.62
CA GLY A 76 12.62 2.85 -24.13
C GLY A 76 13.56 3.32 -25.24
N ALA A 77 14.12 2.38 -26.01
CA ALA A 77 14.95 2.66 -27.18
C ALA A 77 14.22 3.53 -28.21
N ALA A 78 12.98 3.18 -28.54
CA ALA A 78 12.17 3.93 -29.51
C ALA A 78 11.90 5.39 -29.07
N LYS A 79 11.96 5.67 -27.76
CA LYS A 79 11.80 7.01 -27.20
C LYS A 79 13.13 7.67 -26.80
N ILE A 80 14.28 7.07 -27.13
CA ILE A 80 15.63 7.52 -26.70
C ILE A 80 15.75 7.59 -25.15
N HIS A 81 14.89 6.87 -24.43
CA HIS A 81 14.97 6.70 -22.99
C HIS A 81 15.74 5.40 -22.71
N LEU A 82 17.07 5.50 -22.73
CA LEU A 82 17.95 4.35 -22.49
C LEU A 82 18.02 4.09 -20.98
N ASP A 83 17.16 3.20 -20.51
CA ASP A 83 17.08 2.78 -19.12
C ASP A 83 17.83 1.46 -18.89
N ILE A 84 17.72 0.91 -17.68
CA ILE A 84 18.34 -0.38 -17.37
C ILE A 84 17.76 -1.54 -18.19
N ASN A 85 16.46 -1.47 -18.54
CA ASN A 85 15.79 -2.50 -19.34
C ASN A 85 16.37 -2.55 -20.76
N PHE A 86 16.68 -1.39 -21.34
CA PHE A 86 17.37 -1.31 -22.63
C PHE A 86 18.76 -1.95 -22.56
N LEU A 87 19.57 -1.55 -21.58
CA LEU A 87 20.92 -2.10 -21.41
C LEU A 87 20.88 -3.62 -21.26
N MET A 88 19.95 -4.11 -20.43
CA MET A 88 19.77 -5.53 -20.16
C MET A 88 19.40 -6.29 -21.44
N THR A 89 18.45 -5.74 -22.21
CA THR A 89 18.01 -6.33 -23.48
C THR A 89 19.19 -6.44 -24.45
N VAL A 90 19.92 -5.34 -24.68
CA VAL A 90 21.06 -5.33 -25.61
C VAL A 90 22.19 -6.25 -25.12
N ALA A 91 22.48 -6.29 -23.82
CA ALA A 91 23.50 -7.18 -23.26
C ALA A 91 23.13 -8.66 -23.43
N ALA A 92 21.88 -9.05 -23.15
CA ALA A 92 21.44 -10.44 -23.28
C ALA A 92 21.46 -10.93 -24.73
N PHE A 93 20.99 -10.11 -25.68
CA PHE A 93 21.08 -10.45 -27.10
C PHE A 93 22.51 -10.34 -27.64
N GLY A 94 23.31 -9.40 -27.14
CA GLY A 94 24.73 -9.27 -27.47
C GLY A 94 25.52 -10.51 -27.05
N ALA A 95 25.25 -11.04 -25.86
CA ALA A 95 25.85 -12.27 -25.33
C ALA A 95 25.53 -13.49 -26.23
N LEU A 96 24.28 -13.60 -26.72
CA LEU A 96 23.90 -14.62 -27.71
C LEU A 96 24.72 -14.50 -29.01
N LEU A 97 24.99 -13.27 -29.48
CA LEU A 97 25.70 -13.03 -30.74
C LEU A 97 27.21 -13.28 -30.64
N ILE A 98 27.83 -13.04 -29.49
CA ILE A 98 29.27 -13.30 -29.26
C ILE A 98 29.57 -14.75 -28.87
N GLY A 99 28.54 -15.60 -28.80
CA GLY A 99 28.67 -17.01 -28.50
C GLY A 99 28.72 -17.36 -27.01
N ALA A 100 28.26 -16.45 -26.14
CA ALA A 100 28.15 -16.64 -24.69
C ALA A 100 26.68 -16.62 -24.22
N PRO A 101 25.83 -17.54 -24.71
CA PRO A 101 24.39 -17.58 -24.37
C PRO A 101 24.10 -17.74 -22.88
N GLU A 102 24.99 -18.40 -22.14
CA GLU A 102 24.88 -18.64 -20.69
C GLU A 102 24.91 -17.33 -19.89
N GLU A 103 25.75 -16.37 -20.28
CA GLU A 103 25.87 -15.08 -19.60
C GLU A 103 24.60 -14.25 -19.79
N GLY A 104 24.08 -14.19 -21.02
CA GLY A 104 22.84 -13.48 -21.33
C GLY A 104 21.63 -14.04 -20.58
N ALA A 105 21.54 -15.37 -20.47
CA ALA A 105 20.48 -16.04 -19.74
C ALA A 105 20.59 -15.84 -18.22
N ALA A 106 21.78 -15.95 -17.65
CA ALA A 106 22.03 -15.74 -16.22
C ALA A 106 21.62 -14.33 -15.79
N VAL A 107 22.07 -13.32 -16.55
CA VAL A 107 21.81 -11.90 -16.26
C VAL A 107 20.30 -11.59 -16.33
N MET A 108 19.60 -12.08 -17.35
CA MET A 108 18.14 -11.89 -17.46
C MET A 108 17.36 -12.58 -16.34
N LEU A 109 17.73 -13.83 -16.00
CA LEU A 109 17.07 -14.59 -14.95
C LEU A 109 17.24 -13.91 -13.58
N LEU A 110 18.46 -13.50 -13.23
CA LEU A 110 18.74 -12.83 -11.96
C LEU A 110 18.00 -11.49 -11.83
N PHE A 111 17.97 -10.70 -12.90
CA PHE A 111 17.22 -9.45 -12.92
C PHE A 111 15.72 -9.68 -12.75
N TYR A 112 15.16 -10.66 -13.46
CA TYR A 112 13.75 -10.99 -13.36
C TYR A 112 13.37 -11.49 -11.95
N LEU A 113 14.22 -12.32 -11.32
CA LEU A 113 14.01 -12.78 -9.95
C LEU A 113 14.01 -11.61 -8.96
N ALA A 114 14.88 -10.61 -9.16
CA ALA A 114 14.91 -9.42 -8.32
C ALA A 114 13.61 -8.59 -8.44
N GLU A 115 13.11 -8.34 -9.66
CA GLU A 115 11.82 -7.65 -9.85
C GLU A 115 10.66 -8.39 -9.17
N LEU A 116 10.66 -9.73 -9.25
CA LEU A 116 9.62 -10.57 -8.64
C LEU A 116 9.61 -10.49 -7.11
N LEU A 117 10.79 -10.44 -6.49
CA LEU A 117 10.93 -10.27 -5.04
C LEU A 117 10.43 -8.89 -4.59
N GLU A 118 10.75 -7.84 -5.35
CA GLU A 118 10.32 -6.46 -5.10
C GLU A 118 8.80 -6.33 -5.13
N GLU A 119 8.16 -6.83 -6.20
CA GLU A 119 6.71 -6.76 -6.36
C GLU A 119 5.96 -7.53 -5.27
N LYS A 120 6.48 -8.69 -4.86
CA LYS A 120 5.91 -9.47 -3.76
C LYS A 120 5.92 -8.70 -2.44
N ALA A 121 7.01 -8.00 -2.13
CA ALA A 121 7.09 -7.21 -0.90
C ALA A 121 6.14 -5.99 -0.94
N GLY A 122 5.98 -5.36 -2.10
CA GLY A 122 5.11 -4.18 -2.26
C GLY A 122 3.60 -4.47 -2.19
N SER A 123 3.15 -5.66 -2.61
CA SER A 123 1.72 -5.97 -2.75
C SER A 123 0.93 -6.11 -1.44
N ARG A 124 1.58 -6.45 -0.31
CA ARG A 124 0.91 -6.66 0.99
C ARG A 124 0.39 -5.36 1.64
N VAL A 125 0.75 -4.21 1.08
CA VAL A 125 0.64 -2.87 1.68
C VAL A 125 -0.57 -2.07 1.17
N ARG A 126 -1.24 -2.53 0.10
CA ARG A 126 -2.38 -1.84 -0.54
C ARG A 126 -3.72 -1.97 0.20
N LYS A 127 -3.91 -2.99 1.05
CA LYS A 127 -5.22 -3.30 1.65
C LYS A 127 -5.67 -2.30 2.74
N ASP A 128 -4.75 -1.56 3.37
CA ASP A 128 -5.07 -0.74 4.54
C ASP A 128 -5.73 0.64 4.24
N ILE A 129 -5.73 1.12 2.98
CA ILE A 129 -6.47 2.36 2.62
C ILE A 129 -7.90 2.05 2.22
N GLN A 130 -8.13 0.88 1.62
CA GLN A 130 -9.48 0.45 1.28
C GLN A 130 -10.36 0.36 2.52
N SER A 131 -9.79 -0.03 3.67
CA SER A 131 -10.48 0.00 4.96
C SER A 131 -10.80 1.40 5.49
N LEU A 132 -10.13 2.48 5.02
CA LEU A 132 -10.50 3.86 5.37
C LEU A 132 -11.66 4.37 4.49
N LEU A 133 -11.70 3.95 3.22
CA LEU A 133 -12.82 4.25 2.30
C LEU A 133 -14.09 3.48 2.68
N GLU A 134 -13.96 2.28 3.25
CA GLU A 134 -15.05 1.51 3.85
C GLU A 134 -15.69 2.18 5.09
N LEU A 135 -15.07 3.24 5.63
CA LEU A 135 -15.62 3.98 6.78
C LEU A 135 -16.70 5.00 6.38
N SER A 136 -16.81 5.38 5.11
CA SER A 136 -17.88 6.26 4.65
C SER A 136 -19.02 5.42 4.04
N PRO A 137 -20.28 5.62 4.45
CA PRO A 137 -21.41 4.93 3.83
C PRO A 137 -21.52 5.33 2.35
N GLN A 138 -21.95 4.38 1.51
CA GLN A 138 -22.14 4.62 0.06
C GLN A 138 -23.47 5.31 -0.27
N THR A 139 -24.41 5.27 0.68
CA THR A 139 -25.73 5.88 0.57
C THR A 139 -26.05 6.66 1.83
N VAL A 140 -26.86 7.71 1.69
CA VAL A 140 -27.40 8.51 2.79
C VAL A 140 -28.89 8.71 2.60
N THR A 141 -29.59 8.90 3.71
CA THR A 141 -31.00 9.27 3.69
C THR A 141 -31.12 10.78 3.60
N ILE A 142 -31.74 11.30 2.56
CA ILE A 142 -32.07 12.72 2.41
C ILE A 142 -33.55 12.98 2.66
N LYS A 143 -33.86 14.22 3.04
CA LYS A 143 -35.23 14.68 3.23
C LYS A 143 -35.66 15.55 2.05
N VAL A 144 -36.57 15.04 1.22
CA VAL A 144 -37.13 15.75 0.06
C VAL A 144 -38.63 15.93 0.28
N ASP A 145 -39.11 17.17 0.32
CA ASP A 145 -40.54 17.50 0.48
C ASP A 145 -41.23 16.81 1.67
N GLY A 146 -40.48 16.52 2.74
CA GLY A 146 -40.97 15.85 3.94
C GLY A 146 -40.96 14.32 3.90
N ALA A 147 -40.56 13.71 2.79
CA ALA A 147 -40.32 12.28 2.65
C ALA A 147 -38.81 11.95 2.76
N GLU A 148 -38.49 10.80 3.35
CA GLU A 148 -37.13 10.27 3.40
C GLU A 148 -36.85 9.46 2.12
N ALA A 149 -35.75 9.76 1.45
CA ALA A 149 -35.27 9.02 0.28
C ALA A 149 -33.80 8.62 0.48
N CYS A 150 -33.46 7.36 0.18
CA CYS A 150 -32.09 6.89 0.23
C CYS A 150 -31.43 7.08 -1.14
N ILE A 151 -30.34 7.84 -1.20
CA ILE A 151 -29.60 8.11 -2.43
C ILE A 151 -28.11 7.88 -2.24
N HIS A 152 -27.37 7.76 -3.34
CA HIS A 152 -25.90 7.66 -3.28
C HIS A 152 -25.29 8.97 -2.82
N VAL A 153 -24.21 8.86 -2.04
CA VAL A 153 -23.49 10.03 -1.48
C VAL A 153 -22.94 10.96 -2.56
N GLU A 154 -22.68 10.43 -3.76
CA GLU A 154 -22.23 11.18 -4.93
C GLU A 154 -23.33 12.06 -5.55
N ASP A 155 -24.60 11.70 -5.38
CA ASP A 155 -25.75 12.42 -5.94
C ASP A 155 -26.27 13.54 -5.01
N VAL A 156 -25.77 13.59 -3.77
CA VAL A 156 -26.15 14.57 -2.77
C VAL A 156 -25.50 15.92 -3.07
N LYS A 157 -26.29 16.99 -3.02
CA LYS A 157 -25.82 18.35 -3.27
C LYS A 157 -25.52 19.09 -1.97
N VAL A 158 -24.71 20.14 -2.09
CA VAL A 158 -24.54 21.11 -1.01
C VAL A 158 -25.90 21.72 -0.67
N ASP A 159 -26.12 21.97 0.61
CA ASP A 159 -27.38 22.42 1.23
C ASP A 159 -28.52 21.38 1.31
N ASP A 160 -28.35 20.17 0.77
CA ASP A 160 -29.29 19.08 1.04
C ASP A 160 -29.28 18.70 2.53
N ILE A 161 -30.43 18.27 3.04
CA ILE A 161 -30.58 17.82 4.43
C ILE A 161 -30.51 16.30 4.47
N ILE A 162 -29.44 15.78 5.08
CA ILE A 162 -29.29 14.36 5.37
C ILE A 162 -29.83 14.04 6.77
N CYS A 163 -30.46 12.89 6.92
CA CYS A 163 -31.00 12.37 8.16
C CYS A 163 -30.12 11.22 8.65
N VAL A 164 -29.61 11.33 9.88
CA VAL A 164 -28.71 10.34 10.48
C VAL A 164 -29.31 9.84 11.79
N LYS A 165 -29.55 8.53 11.86
CA LYS A 165 -30.13 7.86 13.03
C LYS A 165 -29.04 7.48 14.04
N PRO A 166 -29.41 7.23 15.32
CA PRO A 166 -28.49 6.70 16.31
C PRO A 166 -27.80 5.42 15.82
N GLY A 167 -26.48 5.34 15.96
CA GLY A 167 -25.64 4.24 15.48
C GLY A 167 -25.19 4.33 14.02
N GLU A 168 -25.76 5.24 13.21
CA GLU A 168 -25.38 5.41 11.81
C GLU A 168 -24.10 6.26 11.66
N ARG A 169 -23.40 6.02 10.55
CA ARG A 169 -22.25 6.84 10.16
C ARG A 169 -22.71 8.08 9.42
N ILE A 170 -22.06 9.20 9.72
CA ILE A 170 -22.27 10.45 8.99
C ILE A 170 -21.58 10.32 7.63
N GLY A 171 -22.35 10.43 6.54
CA GLY A 171 -21.83 10.21 5.17
C GLY A 171 -21.15 11.40 4.52
N LEU A 172 -21.47 12.62 4.95
CA LEU A 172 -20.95 13.87 4.38
C LEU A 172 -20.63 14.87 5.49
N ASP A 173 -19.69 15.77 5.21
CA ASP A 173 -19.44 16.92 6.06
C ASP A 173 -20.64 17.87 6.01
N GLY A 174 -21.02 18.41 7.16
CA GLY A 174 -22.18 19.28 7.26
C GLY A 174 -22.31 19.96 8.61
N GLU A 175 -23.40 20.68 8.77
CA GLU A 175 -23.76 21.42 9.98
C GLU A 175 -25.11 20.91 10.50
N VAL A 176 -25.22 20.68 11.80
CA VAL A 176 -26.48 20.21 12.41
C VAL A 176 -27.53 21.33 12.33
N VAL A 177 -28.65 21.05 11.66
CA VAL A 177 -29.80 21.98 11.59
C VAL A 177 -30.92 21.59 12.55
N LYS A 178 -30.96 20.33 12.99
CA LYS A 178 -31.94 19.85 13.97
C LYS A 178 -31.43 18.62 14.71
N GLY A 179 -31.78 18.54 16.00
CA GLY A 179 -31.42 17.42 16.87
C GLY A 179 -30.28 17.77 17.83
N ASN A 180 -30.03 16.86 18.75
CA ASN A 180 -28.89 16.89 19.67
C ASN A 180 -28.44 15.45 19.88
N SER A 181 -27.14 15.19 19.75
CA SER A 181 -26.57 13.85 19.88
C SER A 181 -25.09 13.93 20.24
N THR A 182 -24.54 12.82 20.72
CA THR A 182 -23.11 12.59 20.85
C THR A 182 -22.56 11.97 19.56
N VAL A 183 -21.44 12.49 19.07
CA VAL A 183 -20.77 12.01 17.86
C VAL A 183 -19.38 11.53 18.23
N ASN A 184 -19.09 10.27 17.90
CA ASN A 184 -17.75 9.70 18.04
C ASN A 184 -16.90 10.09 16.83
N GLN A 185 -15.87 10.92 17.09
CA GLN A 185 -14.95 11.45 16.09
C GLN A 185 -13.59 10.74 16.05
N ALA A 186 -13.43 9.60 16.75
CA ALA A 186 -12.16 8.90 16.90
C ALA A 186 -11.50 8.52 15.57
N THR A 187 -12.28 8.30 14.51
CA THR A 187 -11.77 8.02 13.15
C THR A 187 -10.98 9.17 12.54
N ILE A 188 -11.19 10.41 12.99
CA ILE A 188 -10.51 11.60 12.48
C ILE A 188 -9.57 12.19 13.55
N THR A 189 -10.05 12.33 14.78
CA THR A 189 -9.31 13.00 15.86
C THR A 189 -8.43 12.07 16.67
N GLY A 190 -8.67 10.76 16.62
CA GLY A 190 -8.02 9.77 17.50
C GLY A 190 -8.56 9.76 18.93
N GLU A 191 -9.39 10.73 19.31
CA GLU A 191 -9.94 10.83 20.67
C GLU A 191 -11.18 9.95 20.84
N SER A 192 -11.16 9.06 21.84
CA SER A 192 -12.24 8.10 22.11
C SER A 192 -13.47 8.71 22.77
N LEU A 193 -13.38 9.93 23.30
CA LEU A 193 -14.50 10.61 23.96
C LEU A 193 -15.46 11.21 22.92
N PRO A 194 -16.74 10.82 22.93
CA PRO A 194 -17.74 11.42 22.05
C PRO A 194 -17.92 12.91 22.33
N VAL A 195 -18.15 13.69 21.28
CA VAL A 195 -18.38 15.13 21.38
C VAL A 195 -19.86 15.40 21.23
N VAL A 196 -20.45 16.20 22.13
CA VAL A 196 -21.84 16.65 22.04
C VAL A 196 -21.99 17.57 20.83
N LYS A 197 -23.02 17.33 20.02
CA LYS A 197 -23.34 18.09 18.82
C LYS A 197 -24.79 18.54 18.86
N SER A 198 -24.95 19.85 18.77
CA SER A 198 -26.20 20.59 18.80
C SER A 198 -26.36 21.42 17.52
N ILE A 199 -27.50 22.10 17.39
CA ILE A 199 -27.77 22.96 16.23
C ILE A 199 -26.63 23.95 16.04
N THR A 200 -26.19 24.15 14.81
CA THR A 200 -25.02 24.95 14.37
C THR A 200 -23.64 24.31 14.53
N ASP A 201 -23.54 23.13 15.14
CA ASP A 201 -22.25 22.44 15.25
C ASP A 201 -21.89 21.69 13.96
N ASP A 202 -20.60 21.73 13.60
CA ASP A 202 -20.04 20.98 12.48
C ASP A 202 -19.94 19.48 12.79
N VAL A 203 -20.22 18.66 11.79
CA VAL A 203 -20.07 17.20 11.78
C VAL A 203 -19.32 16.75 10.53
N TYR A 204 -18.61 15.64 10.65
CA TYR A 204 -17.65 15.20 9.64
C TYR A 204 -17.98 13.80 9.11
N ALA A 205 -17.72 13.59 7.82
CA ALA A 205 -17.91 12.29 7.18
C ALA A 205 -17.04 11.19 7.83
N GLY A 206 -17.59 9.99 8.00
CA GLY A 206 -16.91 8.83 8.60
C GLY A 206 -16.94 8.79 10.13
N THR A 207 -17.53 9.79 10.79
CA THR A 207 -17.81 9.79 12.23
C THR A 207 -19.12 9.04 12.53
N ILE A 208 -19.30 8.59 13.78
CA ILE A 208 -20.46 7.76 14.18
C ILE A 208 -21.38 8.59 15.08
N ASN A 209 -22.65 8.70 14.68
CA ASN A 209 -23.70 9.25 15.53
C ASN A 209 -24.10 8.21 16.58
N GLN A 210 -24.20 8.57 17.87
CA GLN A 210 -24.43 7.58 18.93
C GLN A 210 -25.87 7.56 19.46
N GLU A 211 -26.36 8.67 20.02
CA GLU A 211 -27.57 8.64 20.86
C GLU A 211 -28.81 9.24 20.20
N GLY A 212 -28.71 10.42 19.60
CA GLY A 212 -29.82 11.21 19.10
C GLY A 212 -29.96 11.20 17.58
N PHE A 213 -31.15 11.54 17.08
CA PHE A 213 -31.38 11.76 15.64
C PHE A 213 -30.87 13.15 15.24
N LEU A 214 -30.17 13.23 14.09
CA LEU A 214 -29.65 14.47 13.54
C LEU A 214 -30.18 14.72 12.13
N GLU A 215 -30.66 15.95 11.87
CA GLU A 215 -30.77 16.50 10.52
C GLU A 215 -29.55 17.40 10.28
N ILE A 216 -28.78 17.09 9.25
CA ILE A 216 -27.51 17.76 8.94
C ILE A 216 -27.63 18.39 7.55
N ARG A 217 -27.35 19.68 7.46
CA ARG A 217 -27.23 20.37 6.17
C ARG A 217 -25.83 20.15 5.61
N VAL A 218 -25.75 19.58 4.42
CA VAL A 218 -24.48 19.25 3.76
C VAL A 218 -23.72 20.53 3.40
N THR A 219 -22.45 20.62 3.80
CA THR A 219 -21.59 21.78 3.48
C THR A 219 -20.56 21.47 2.41
N LYS A 220 -20.24 20.19 2.17
CA LYS A 220 -19.26 19.77 1.15
C LYS A 220 -19.75 18.55 0.36
N THR A 221 -19.33 18.47 -0.89
CA THR A 221 -19.54 17.29 -1.74
C THR A 221 -18.71 16.09 -1.25
N SER A 222 -19.07 14.88 -1.69
CA SER A 222 -18.39 13.62 -1.36
C SER A 222 -16.86 13.67 -1.54
N GLU A 223 -16.41 14.24 -2.66
CA GLU A 223 -14.99 14.39 -3.02
C GLU A 223 -14.22 15.38 -2.13
N ASN A 224 -14.92 16.30 -1.46
CA ASN A 224 -14.34 17.40 -0.71
C ASN A 224 -14.50 17.27 0.81
N THR A 225 -15.04 16.15 1.29
CA THR A 225 -15.13 15.86 2.72
C THR A 225 -13.75 15.83 3.38
N MET A 226 -13.68 16.09 4.68
CA MET A 226 -12.43 16.04 5.44
C MET A 226 -11.75 14.67 5.29
N LEU A 227 -12.53 13.59 5.34
CA LEU A 227 -12.03 12.23 5.13
C LEU A 227 -11.46 12.05 3.71
N ALA A 228 -12.15 12.52 2.66
CA ALA A 228 -11.65 12.45 1.29
C ALA A 228 -10.34 13.23 1.10
N GLN A 229 -10.21 14.41 1.73
CA GLN A 229 -8.97 15.19 1.72
C GLN A 229 -7.84 14.46 2.44
N ILE A 230 -8.10 13.82 3.58
CA ILE A 230 -7.12 12.97 4.28
C ILE A 230 -6.67 11.83 3.36
N VAL A 231 -7.61 11.11 2.73
CA VAL A 231 -7.29 10.02 1.79
C VAL A 231 -6.41 10.53 0.65
N LYS A 232 -6.77 11.64 0.02
CA LYS A 232 -6.00 12.26 -1.06
C LYS A 232 -4.58 12.62 -0.63
N LEU A 233 -4.43 13.28 0.53
CA LEU A 233 -3.11 13.63 1.08
C LEU A 233 -2.27 12.37 1.37
N VAL A 234 -2.89 11.31 1.88
CA VAL A 234 -2.23 10.03 2.13
C VAL A 234 -1.80 9.36 0.81
N GLU A 235 -2.64 9.38 -0.23
CA GLU A 235 -2.30 8.83 -1.55
C GLU A 235 -1.17 9.60 -2.22
N GLU A 236 -1.20 10.94 -2.19
CA GLU A 236 -0.15 11.81 -2.71
C GLU A 236 1.20 11.58 -1.99
N ALA A 237 1.17 11.28 -0.69
CA ALA A 237 2.35 10.96 0.10
C ALA A 237 2.96 9.57 -0.21
N ARG A 238 2.12 8.60 -0.62
CA ARG A 238 2.47 7.18 -0.85
C ARG A 238 2.99 6.88 -2.25
N GLY A 239 2.69 7.70 -3.26
CA GLY A 239 3.06 7.45 -4.66
C GLY A 239 4.55 7.57 -5.01
N LYS A 240 5.46 7.64 -4.04
CA LYS A 240 6.87 7.93 -4.30
C LYS A 240 7.75 6.72 -4.00
N ARG A 241 8.46 6.26 -5.04
CA ARG A 241 9.65 5.39 -4.91
C ARG A 241 10.60 5.98 -3.87
N SER A 242 11.40 5.12 -3.23
CA SER A 242 12.39 5.63 -2.28
C SER A 242 13.37 6.59 -2.97
N PRO A 243 13.91 7.61 -2.28
CA PRO A 243 14.94 8.47 -2.85
C PRO A 243 16.12 7.68 -3.44
N THR A 244 16.50 6.56 -2.81
CA THR A 244 17.60 5.72 -3.29
C THR A 244 17.23 4.90 -4.53
N GLU A 245 15.99 4.39 -4.63
CA GLU A 245 15.45 3.80 -5.87
C GLU A 245 15.41 4.82 -7.02
N ALA A 246 15.01 6.07 -6.73
CA ALA A 246 15.01 7.15 -7.71
C ALA A 246 16.42 7.54 -8.14
N PHE A 247 17.39 7.50 -7.22
CA PHE A 247 18.81 7.70 -7.54
C PHE A 247 19.33 6.63 -8.50
N VAL A 248 19.03 5.35 -8.29
CA VAL A 248 19.44 4.28 -9.21
C VAL A 248 18.82 4.48 -10.59
N SER A 249 17.54 4.82 -10.66
CA SER A 249 16.89 5.14 -11.93
C SER A 249 17.59 6.31 -12.66
N ARG A 250 17.95 7.37 -11.93
CA ARG A 250 18.67 8.52 -12.48
C ARG A 250 20.09 8.16 -12.92
N PHE A 251 20.79 7.35 -12.15
CA PHE A 251 22.10 6.81 -12.50
C PHE A 251 22.02 6.03 -13.80
N SER A 252 21.05 5.11 -13.96
CA SER A 252 20.87 4.34 -15.19
C SER A 252 20.62 5.24 -16.42
N HIS A 253 19.88 6.34 -16.27
CA HIS A 253 19.64 7.29 -17.35
C HIS A 253 20.90 8.04 -17.83
N VAL A 254 21.98 8.07 -17.05
CA VAL A 254 23.26 8.67 -17.45
C VAL A 254 24.26 7.58 -17.85
N TYR A 255 24.32 6.50 -17.06
CA TYR A 255 25.25 5.40 -17.24
C TYR A 255 24.97 4.61 -18.52
N THR A 256 23.71 4.24 -18.80
CA THR A 256 23.37 3.44 -19.98
C THR A 256 23.73 4.16 -21.28
N PRO A 257 23.36 5.44 -21.52
CA PRO A 257 23.82 6.16 -22.71
C PRO A 257 25.34 6.27 -22.81
N ALA A 258 26.03 6.54 -21.70
CA ALA A 258 27.48 6.69 -21.70
C ALA A 258 28.19 5.39 -22.15
N VAL A 259 27.76 4.24 -21.61
CA VAL A 259 28.29 2.92 -21.98
C VAL A 259 27.98 2.58 -23.43
N VAL A 260 26.76 2.87 -23.90
CA VAL A 260 26.36 2.62 -25.30
C VAL A 260 27.22 3.45 -26.25
N ILE A 261 27.40 4.75 -25.96
CA ILE A 261 28.27 5.63 -26.74
C ILE A 261 29.71 5.10 -26.74
N LEU A 262 30.22 4.69 -25.59
CA LEU A 262 31.58 4.14 -25.47
C LEU A 262 31.74 2.84 -26.25
N SER A 263 30.73 1.97 -26.25
CA SER A 263 30.71 0.73 -27.05
C SER A 263 30.73 1.03 -28.54
N PHE A 264 29.90 1.95 -29.02
CA PHE A 264 29.95 2.39 -30.42
C PHE A 264 31.29 3.02 -30.78
N ALA A 265 31.84 3.87 -29.91
CA ALA A 265 33.16 4.47 -30.12
C ALA A 265 34.26 3.39 -30.17
N LEU A 266 34.16 2.33 -29.37
CA LEU A 266 35.09 1.20 -29.40
C LEU A 266 35.00 0.40 -30.70
N VAL A 267 33.78 0.17 -31.21
CA VAL A 267 33.57 -0.48 -32.52
C VAL A 267 34.21 0.35 -33.64
N ILE A 268 33.88 1.64 -33.69
CA ILE A 268 34.39 2.56 -34.73
C ILE A 268 35.91 2.70 -34.62
N GLY A 269 36.44 2.89 -33.42
CA GLY A 269 37.86 3.01 -33.16
C GLY A 269 38.61 1.74 -33.58
N SER A 270 38.14 0.56 -33.16
CA SER A 270 38.74 -0.72 -33.53
C SER A 270 38.79 -0.91 -35.05
N PHE A 271 37.71 -0.55 -35.73
CA PHE A 271 37.64 -0.60 -37.19
C PHE A 271 38.64 0.36 -37.85
N LEU A 272 38.77 1.59 -37.34
CA LEU A 272 39.74 2.58 -37.84
C LEU A 272 41.20 2.15 -37.62
N PHE A 273 41.49 1.38 -36.56
CA PHE A 273 42.81 0.80 -36.30
C PHE A 273 43.10 -0.49 -37.11
N GLY A 274 42.23 -0.86 -38.06
CA GLY A 274 42.47 -1.94 -39.02
C GLY A 274 42.03 -3.34 -38.54
N LEU A 275 41.23 -3.43 -37.47
CA LEU A 275 40.62 -4.71 -37.06
C LEU A 275 39.47 -5.09 -38.00
N SER A 276 39.17 -6.39 -38.08
CA SER A 276 38.03 -6.87 -38.85
C SER A 276 36.72 -6.29 -38.30
N PRO A 277 35.68 -6.11 -39.14
CA PRO A 277 34.35 -5.73 -38.67
C PRO A 277 33.82 -6.66 -37.58
N GLN A 278 34.08 -7.97 -37.71
CA GLN A 278 33.66 -8.98 -36.74
C GLN A 278 34.32 -8.76 -35.38
N ASP A 279 35.63 -8.56 -35.34
CA ASP A 279 36.37 -8.34 -34.09
C ASP A 279 35.99 -7.02 -33.43
N SER A 280 35.71 -5.99 -34.24
CA SER A 280 35.30 -4.68 -33.76
C SER A 280 33.91 -4.74 -33.10
N ILE A 281 32.95 -5.42 -33.74
CA ILE A 281 31.60 -5.66 -33.19
C ILE A 281 31.69 -6.53 -31.94
N TYR A 282 32.48 -7.60 -31.97
CA TYR A 282 32.69 -8.48 -30.82
C TYR A 282 33.14 -7.68 -29.60
N ARG A 283 34.18 -6.83 -29.72
CA ARG A 283 34.67 -5.98 -28.62
C ARG A 283 33.63 -5.00 -28.10
N GLY A 284 32.83 -4.39 -28.98
CA GLY A 284 31.73 -3.50 -28.60
C GLY A 284 30.65 -4.21 -27.78
N LEU A 285 30.25 -5.40 -28.23
CA LEU A 285 29.30 -6.25 -27.51
C LEU A 285 29.88 -6.75 -26.18
N THR A 286 31.15 -7.15 -26.14
CA THR A 286 31.83 -7.52 -24.90
C THR A 286 31.81 -6.38 -23.88
N LEU A 287 32.07 -5.14 -24.31
CA LEU A 287 31.99 -3.98 -23.41
C LEU A 287 30.57 -3.77 -22.87
N LEU A 288 29.53 -3.92 -23.71
CA LEU A 288 28.13 -3.80 -23.27
C LEU A 288 27.77 -4.87 -22.23
N VAL A 289 28.20 -6.11 -22.45
CA VAL A 289 27.95 -7.22 -21.52
C VAL A 289 28.65 -6.99 -20.18
N ILE A 290 29.94 -6.63 -20.19
CA ILE A 290 30.72 -6.36 -18.97
C ILE A 290 30.16 -5.15 -18.20
N SER A 291 29.59 -4.18 -18.91
CA SER A 291 29.03 -2.96 -18.31
C SER A 291 27.64 -3.15 -17.71
N CYS A 292 27.06 -4.36 -17.68
CA CYS A 292 25.81 -4.54 -16.95
C CYS A 292 26.02 -4.31 -15.45
N PRO A 293 25.40 -3.29 -14.83
CA PRO A 293 25.54 -3.02 -13.40
C PRO A 293 24.56 -3.90 -12.60
N CYS A 294 24.51 -5.20 -12.91
CA CYS A 294 23.41 -6.06 -12.47
C CYS A 294 23.35 -6.18 -10.94
N ALA A 295 24.52 -6.33 -10.27
CA ALA A 295 24.61 -6.36 -8.81
C ALA A 295 24.18 -5.03 -8.16
N PHE A 296 24.56 -3.89 -8.76
CA PHE A 296 24.18 -2.57 -8.27
C PHE A 296 22.67 -2.37 -8.35
N ALA A 297 22.07 -2.72 -9.49
CA ALA A 297 20.63 -2.59 -9.72
C ALA A 297 19.77 -3.42 -8.75
N ILE A 298 20.25 -4.61 -8.39
CA ILE A 298 19.53 -5.56 -7.53
C ILE A 298 19.76 -5.26 -6.04
N SER A 299 20.86 -4.60 -5.68
CA SER A 299 21.27 -4.38 -4.29
C SER A 299 20.22 -3.66 -3.43
N ILE A 300 19.55 -2.66 -3.98
CA ILE A 300 18.51 -1.89 -3.29
C ILE A 300 17.23 -2.72 -3.11
N PRO A 301 16.54 -3.18 -4.17
CA PRO A 301 15.26 -3.86 -4.00
C PRO A 301 15.39 -5.11 -3.12
N VAL A 302 16.48 -5.87 -3.22
CA VAL A 302 16.72 -7.02 -2.34
C VAL A 302 16.91 -6.62 -0.89
N SER A 303 17.68 -5.56 -0.61
CA SER A 303 17.84 -5.02 0.74
C SER A 303 16.51 -4.54 1.33
N MET A 304 15.72 -3.81 0.53
CA MET A 304 14.41 -3.27 0.96
C MET A 304 13.41 -4.38 1.23
N VAL A 305 13.30 -5.37 0.34
CA VAL A 305 12.45 -6.54 0.51
C VAL A 305 12.85 -7.32 1.77
N SER A 306 14.15 -7.54 1.96
CA SER A 306 14.67 -8.27 3.12
C SER A 306 14.39 -7.53 4.43
N SER A 307 14.55 -6.21 4.43
CA SER A 307 14.21 -5.35 5.58
C SER A 307 12.72 -5.43 5.91
N ILE A 308 11.83 -5.21 4.94
CA ILE A 308 10.37 -5.26 5.12
C ILE A 308 9.92 -6.64 5.61
N ALA A 309 10.39 -7.71 4.96
CA ALA A 309 10.05 -9.07 5.32
C ALA A 309 10.59 -9.46 6.70
N GLY A 310 11.79 -9.01 7.05
CA GLY A 310 12.38 -9.19 8.38
C GLY A 310 11.60 -8.47 9.48
N SER A 311 11.24 -7.21 9.27
CA SER A 311 10.43 -6.41 10.20
C SER A 311 9.04 -7.01 10.42
N ALA A 312 8.38 -7.47 9.35
CA ALA A 312 7.06 -8.07 9.44
C ALA A 312 7.04 -9.35 10.30
N ARG A 313 8.11 -10.16 10.26
CA ARG A 313 8.23 -11.35 11.14
C ARG A 313 8.35 -10.99 12.62
N ASN A 314 8.76 -9.76 12.93
CA ASN A 314 8.89 -9.23 14.28
C ASN A 314 7.72 -8.31 14.68
N GLY A 315 6.59 -8.38 13.97
CA GLY A 315 5.39 -7.61 14.30
C GLY A 315 5.44 -6.13 13.86
N VAL A 316 6.44 -5.72 13.09
CA VAL A 316 6.58 -4.35 12.57
C VAL A 316 6.15 -4.30 11.11
N LEU A 317 5.00 -3.67 10.84
CA LEU A 317 4.46 -3.55 9.48
C LEU A 317 4.96 -2.27 8.80
N ILE A 318 5.86 -2.41 7.84
CA ILE A 318 6.38 -1.28 7.05
C ILE A 318 5.63 -1.18 5.72
N LYS A 319 5.01 -0.03 5.48
CA LYS A 319 4.09 0.21 4.36
C LYS A 319 4.77 0.59 3.04
N GLY A 320 6.01 0.15 2.80
CA GLY A 320 6.76 0.38 1.55
C GLY A 320 8.24 0.73 1.76
N SER A 321 9.04 0.62 0.68
CA SER A 321 10.50 0.83 0.69
C SER A 321 10.88 2.24 1.14
N LYS A 322 10.21 3.27 0.64
CA LYS A 322 10.42 4.67 1.06
C LYS A 322 10.43 4.86 2.59
N TYR A 323 9.60 4.13 3.33
CA TYR A 323 9.50 4.25 4.79
C TYR A 323 10.65 3.57 5.52
N VAL A 324 11.23 2.51 4.94
CA VAL A 324 12.46 1.89 5.46
C VAL A 324 13.60 2.90 5.42
N GLU A 325 13.77 3.59 4.29
CA GLU A 325 14.78 4.65 4.14
C GLU A 325 14.47 5.84 5.04
N SER A 326 13.21 6.31 5.07
CA SER A 326 12.86 7.46 5.91
C SER A 326 13.16 7.21 7.39
N MET A 327 13.11 5.96 7.85
CA MET A 327 13.44 5.58 9.22
C MET A 327 14.92 5.82 9.57
N SER A 328 15.85 5.77 8.61
CA SER A 328 17.27 6.05 8.89
C SER A 328 17.51 7.52 9.25
N ASP A 329 16.63 8.40 8.79
CA ASP A 329 16.75 9.85 8.94
C ASP A 329 15.89 10.38 10.11
N VAL A 330 15.30 9.50 10.92
CA VAL A 330 14.50 9.89 12.08
C VAL A 330 15.41 10.26 13.25
N TYR A 331 15.43 11.54 13.61
CA TYR A 331 16.19 12.06 14.77
C TYR A 331 15.33 12.29 16.01
N ALA A 332 14.01 12.42 15.84
CA ALA A 332 13.06 12.64 16.91
C ALA A 332 11.80 11.83 16.66
N VAL A 333 11.23 11.26 17.72
CA VAL A 333 9.97 10.52 17.68
C VAL A 333 8.96 11.26 18.55
N ALA A 334 7.90 11.76 17.93
CA ALA A 334 6.74 12.29 18.63
C ALA A 334 5.73 11.16 18.80
N PHE A 335 5.40 10.84 20.05
CA PHE A 335 4.38 9.85 20.36
C PHE A 335 3.05 10.56 20.60
N ASP A 336 1.99 10.06 19.97
CA ASP A 336 0.66 10.33 20.48
C ASP A 336 0.50 9.64 21.84
N LYS A 337 -0.32 10.21 22.72
CA LYS A 337 -0.52 9.66 24.06
C LYS A 337 -1.56 8.55 24.02
N THR A 338 -2.77 8.90 23.60
CA THR A 338 -3.95 8.03 23.74
C THR A 338 -3.92 6.93 22.69
N GLY A 339 -3.97 5.66 23.09
CA GLY A 339 -3.96 4.52 22.16
C GLY A 339 -2.58 4.17 21.57
N THR A 340 -1.55 4.99 21.82
CA THR A 340 -0.15 4.72 21.46
C THR A 340 0.71 4.44 22.69
N LEU A 341 0.79 5.40 23.63
CA LEU A 341 1.47 5.19 24.91
C LEU A 341 0.54 4.59 25.98
N THR A 342 -0.77 4.81 25.83
CA THR A 342 -1.80 4.28 26.73
C THR A 342 -2.70 3.30 25.99
N GLU A 343 -3.42 2.45 26.74
CA GLU A 343 -4.36 1.48 26.17
C GLU A 343 -5.63 2.12 25.58
N GLY A 344 -5.81 3.44 25.70
CA GLY A 344 -6.98 4.16 25.19
C GLY A 344 -8.29 3.85 25.93
N ARG A 345 -8.21 3.18 27.09
CA ARG A 345 -9.34 2.84 27.96
C ARG A 345 -9.31 3.70 29.22
N LEU A 346 -10.47 4.21 29.61
CA LEU A 346 -10.62 4.91 30.89
C LEU A 346 -10.71 3.88 32.02
N ALA A 347 -10.01 4.15 33.11
CA ALA A 347 -10.08 3.36 34.32
C ALA A 347 -10.17 4.30 35.53
N VAL A 348 -10.86 3.87 36.59
CA VAL A 348 -10.88 4.62 37.85
C VAL A 348 -9.56 4.42 38.56
N ASP A 349 -8.73 5.46 38.59
CA ASP A 349 -7.43 5.42 39.27
C ASP A 349 -7.56 5.68 40.78
N HIS A 350 -8.25 6.78 41.15
CA HIS A 350 -8.38 7.21 42.54
C HIS A 350 -9.81 7.60 42.89
N VAL A 351 -10.26 7.17 44.08
CA VAL A 351 -11.52 7.59 44.68
C VAL A 351 -11.21 8.39 45.94
N CYS A 352 -11.39 9.71 45.85
CA CYS A 352 -11.16 10.65 46.93
C CYS A 352 -12.44 10.84 47.74
N VAL A 353 -12.43 10.40 49.00
CA VAL A 353 -13.60 10.48 49.89
C VAL A 353 -13.55 11.73 50.77
N HIS A 354 -14.71 12.30 51.06
CA HIS A 354 -14.89 13.45 51.95
C HIS A 354 -16.04 13.18 52.93
N ASN A 355 -16.09 13.92 54.04
CA ASN A 355 -17.20 13.90 55.01
C ASN A 355 -17.52 12.52 55.62
N GLY A 356 -16.49 11.67 55.80
CA GLY A 356 -16.65 10.35 56.41
C GLY A 356 -17.26 9.28 55.49
N ALA A 357 -17.53 9.59 54.22
CA ALA A 357 -17.99 8.59 53.25
C ALA A 357 -16.92 7.53 53.00
N THR A 358 -17.35 6.31 52.71
CA THR A 358 -16.47 5.22 52.29
C THR A 358 -16.29 5.21 50.78
N LYS A 359 -15.16 4.67 50.30
CA LYS A 359 -14.91 4.53 48.85
C LYS A 359 -16.00 3.71 48.17
N LYS A 360 -16.53 2.69 48.86
CA LYS A 360 -17.62 1.85 48.36
C LYS A 360 -18.90 2.66 48.16
N GLU A 361 -19.29 3.45 49.14
CA GLU A 361 -20.50 4.30 49.02
C GLU A 361 -20.39 5.27 47.84
N VAL A 362 -19.24 5.94 47.67
CA VAL A 362 -19.03 6.88 46.55
C VAL A 362 -19.10 6.16 45.20
N LEU A 363 -18.41 5.02 45.06
CA LEU A 363 -18.44 4.22 43.82
C LEU A 363 -19.83 3.68 43.53
N THR A 364 -20.54 3.15 44.54
CA THR A 364 -21.89 2.61 44.38
C THR A 364 -22.86 3.68 43.90
N ILE A 365 -22.83 4.88 44.48
CA ILE A 365 -23.71 5.99 44.07
C ILE A 365 -23.35 6.47 42.66
N ALA A 366 -22.06 6.71 42.39
CA ALA A 366 -21.61 7.18 41.08
C ALA A 366 -21.97 6.17 39.96
N THR A 367 -21.79 4.88 40.23
CA THR A 367 -22.12 3.83 39.27
C THR A 367 -23.63 3.71 39.07
N ALA A 368 -24.45 3.86 40.12
CA ALA A 368 -25.91 3.86 40.01
C ALA A 368 -26.42 5.00 39.11
N LEU A 369 -25.84 6.20 39.26
CA LEU A 369 -26.18 7.37 38.43
C LEU A 369 -25.80 7.18 36.95
N GLU A 370 -24.65 6.56 36.69
CA GLU A 370 -24.10 6.38 35.33
C GLU A 370 -24.53 5.06 34.66
N ARG A 371 -25.27 4.18 35.35
CA ARG A 371 -25.61 2.83 34.87
C ARG A 371 -26.30 2.80 33.50
N MET A 372 -27.04 3.86 33.16
CA MET A 372 -27.80 3.97 31.90
C MET A 372 -27.04 4.74 30.80
N SER A 373 -25.82 5.20 31.08
CA SER A 373 -25.01 6.02 30.19
C SER A 373 -24.08 5.14 29.34
N GLU A 374 -24.01 5.41 28.03
CA GLU A 374 -23.07 4.75 27.12
C GLU A 374 -21.68 5.43 27.12
N HIS A 375 -21.52 6.50 27.90
CA HIS A 375 -20.30 7.28 27.96
C HIS A 375 -19.11 6.44 28.47
N PRO A 376 -17.87 6.62 27.94
CA PRO A 376 -16.71 5.84 28.38
C PRO A 376 -16.41 5.92 29.90
N ILE A 377 -16.77 7.01 30.56
CA ILE A 377 -16.66 7.16 32.02
C ILE A 377 -17.61 6.21 32.75
N ALA A 378 -18.85 6.06 32.27
CA ALA A 378 -19.83 5.15 32.84
C ALA A 378 -19.35 3.70 32.74
N LYS A 379 -18.77 3.31 31.59
CA LYS A 379 -18.16 1.99 31.39
C LYS A 379 -17.03 1.74 32.38
N ALA A 380 -16.15 2.72 32.61
CA ALA A 380 -15.07 2.61 33.59
C ALA A 380 -15.59 2.43 35.03
N LEU A 381 -16.69 3.09 35.40
CA LEU A 381 -17.32 2.94 36.72
C LEU A 381 -17.98 1.56 36.89
N LEU A 382 -18.70 1.10 35.87
CA LEU A 382 -19.33 -0.23 35.85
C LEU A 382 -18.30 -1.35 35.97
N GLU A 383 -17.20 -1.30 35.21
CA GLU A 383 -16.12 -2.30 35.28
C GLU A 383 -15.52 -2.38 36.69
N VAL A 384 -15.26 -1.24 37.34
CA VAL A 384 -14.69 -1.21 38.69
C VAL A 384 -15.71 -1.69 39.74
N SER A 385 -16.99 -1.39 39.55
CA SER A 385 -18.07 -1.87 40.41
C SER A 385 -18.21 -3.40 40.34
N GLU A 386 -18.12 -3.99 39.15
CA GLU A 386 -18.13 -5.44 38.95
C GLU A 386 -16.91 -6.11 39.58
N GLN A 387 -15.70 -5.57 39.35
CA GLN A 387 -14.45 -6.10 39.93
C GLN A 387 -14.46 -6.10 41.46
N GLN A 388 -15.10 -5.11 42.08
CA GLN A 388 -15.20 -5.00 43.54
C GLN A 388 -16.45 -5.68 44.13
N GLY A 389 -17.30 -6.29 43.30
CA GLY A 389 -18.52 -6.96 43.72
C GLY A 389 -19.48 -6.03 44.46
N LEU A 390 -19.60 -4.77 44.02
CA LEU A 390 -20.48 -3.80 44.67
C LEU A 390 -21.94 -4.06 44.28
N HIS A 391 -22.83 -4.00 45.26
CA HIS A 391 -24.27 -4.03 45.02
C HIS A 391 -24.73 -2.64 44.58
N ILE A 392 -25.13 -2.51 43.31
CA ILE A 392 -25.64 -1.26 42.76
C ILE A 392 -27.15 -1.20 43.07
N PRO A 393 -27.63 -0.18 43.79
CA PRO A 393 -29.07 0.01 44.00
C PRO A 393 -29.79 0.28 42.67
N ASP A 394 -31.05 -0.14 42.59
CA ASP A 394 -31.90 0.05 41.41
C ASP A 394 -32.27 1.51 41.16
#